data_AF-A0A957UPG2-F1
#
_entry.id   AF-A0A957UPG2-F1
#
_cell.length_a   1.000
_cell.length_b   1.000
_cell.length_c   1.000
_cell.angle_alpha   90.00
_cell.angle_beta   90.00
_cell.angle_gamma   90.00
#
_symmetry.space_group_name_H-M   'P 1'
#
loop_
_entity.id
_entity.type
_entity.pdbx_description
1 polymer ?
#
loop_
_entity_poly.entity_id
_entity_poly.type
_entity_poly.pdbx_seq_one_letter_code
_entity_poly.pdbx_strand_id
1 'polypeptide(L)'
;IDQHERPGDAWRKRYKSLYLHDPVWFDHLPYIPFPDHWPVFAHKDKIADWLEMYTKVMELNFWSSTICRRAEYDEASQSWSVTVERAGEPVILRPKQLVLATGGALSSPRTPTISGAENFAGVQHHSSHFYSGEGWTGKHCIV
;
A
#
# COMPACT_ATOMS: atom_id res chain seq x y z
N ILE A 1 2.26 -12.43 -0.02
CA ILE A 1 2.01 -12.06 1.40
C ILE A 1 1.82 -10.56 1.47
N ASP A 2 0.95 -10.06 2.34
CA ASP A 2 0.70 -8.62 2.52
C ASP A 2 0.40 -8.33 4.00
N GLN A 3 0.86 -7.18 4.50
CA GLN A 3 0.62 -6.76 5.88
C GLN A 3 -0.82 -6.28 6.13
N HIS A 4 -1.53 -5.89 5.07
CA HIS A 4 -2.91 -5.44 5.17
C HIS A 4 -3.90 -6.60 5.19
N GLU A 5 -5.09 -6.32 5.69
CA GLU A 5 -6.13 -7.32 5.94
C GLU A 5 -6.77 -7.81 4.63
N ARG A 6 -6.95 -6.90 3.66
CA ARG A 6 -7.57 -7.20 2.36
C ARG A 6 -6.65 -6.78 1.22
N PRO A 7 -6.64 -7.51 0.09
CA PRO A 7 -6.01 -7.01 -1.13
C PRO A 7 -6.56 -5.63 -1.48
N GLY A 8 -5.70 -4.75 -2.00
CA GLY A 8 -6.10 -3.38 -2.35
C GLY A 8 -6.17 -2.41 -1.16
N ASP A 9 -6.02 -2.85 0.09
CA ASP A 9 -6.02 -1.95 1.26
C ASP A 9 -4.90 -0.90 1.22
N ALA A 10 -3.79 -1.18 0.53
CA ALA A 10 -2.74 -0.19 0.27
C ALA A 10 -3.28 1.05 -0.46
N TRP A 11 -4.30 0.88 -1.32
CA TRP A 11 -5.06 1.97 -1.94
C TRP A 11 -6.16 2.48 -1.00
N ARG A 12 -6.96 1.59 -0.42
CA ARG A 12 -8.13 1.93 0.40
C ARG A 12 -7.78 2.82 1.59
N LYS A 13 -6.60 2.65 2.19
CA LYS A 13 -6.14 3.40 3.37
C LYS A 13 -5.48 4.75 3.06
N ARG A 14 -5.43 5.17 1.79
CA ARG A 14 -4.92 6.49 1.38
C ARG A 14 -5.96 7.59 1.63
N TYR A 15 -5.57 8.85 1.41
CA TYR A 15 -6.43 10.01 1.62
C TYR A 15 -7.72 9.94 0.78
N LYS A 16 -8.80 10.48 1.33
CA LYS A 16 -10.18 10.32 0.85
C LYS A 16 -10.38 10.80 -0.59
N SER A 17 -9.66 11.82 -1.04
CA SER A 17 -9.84 12.41 -2.37
C SER A 17 -8.87 11.87 -3.43
N LEU A 18 -8.26 10.70 -3.21
CA LEU A 18 -7.31 10.12 -4.16
C LEU A 18 -8.02 9.52 -5.37
N TYR A 19 -7.62 9.99 -6.55
CA TYR A 19 -7.95 9.43 -7.85
C TYR A 19 -6.67 9.05 -8.59
N LEU A 20 -6.77 8.17 -9.58
CA LEU A 20 -5.69 7.95 -10.54
C LEU A 20 -5.31 9.28 -11.21
N HIS A 21 -4.02 9.47 -11.42
CA HIS A 21 -3.49 10.59 -12.20
C HIS A 21 -3.35 10.23 -13.68
N ASP A 22 -3.16 8.93 -13.97
CA ASP A 22 -3.15 8.38 -15.31
C ASP A 22 -4.53 7.80 -15.69
N PRO A 23 -4.86 7.75 -16.98
CA PRO A 23 -6.07 7.09 -17.44
C PRO A 23 -6.07 5.58 -17.12
N VAL A 24 -7.24 5.08 -16.73
CA VAL A 24 -7.42 3.71 -16.21
C VAL A 24 -6.93 2.59 -17.14
N TRP A 25 -6.92 2.81 -18.46
CA TRP A 25 -6.45 1.80 -19.43
C TRP A 25 -4.94 1.58 -19.42
N PHE A 26 -4.14 2.52 -18.88
CA PHE A 26 -2.71 2.30 -18.67
C PHE A 26 -2.44 1.35 -17.50
N ASP A 27 -3.40 1.20 -16.59
CA ASP A 27 -3.25 0.46 -15.34
C ASP A 27 -3.88 -0.95 -15.37
N HIS A 28 -4.26 -1.44 -16.55
CA HIS A 28 -4.88 -2.76 -16.69
C HIS A 28 -3.98 -3.87 -16.14
N LEU A 29 -4.61 -4.80 -15.42
CA LEU A 29 -3.96 -6.04 -15.04
C LEU A 29 -4.04 -7.06 -16.18
N PRO A 30 -3.08 -8.00 -16.26
CA PRO A 30 -3.14 -9.09 -17.23
C PRO A 30 -4.48 -9.85 -17.17
N TYR A 31 -4.93 -10.37 -18.32
CA TYR A 31 -6.10 -11.24 -18.49
C TYR A 31 -7.48 -10.62 -18.27
N ILE A 32 -7.64 -9.73 -17.29
CA ILE A 32 -8.93 -9.11 -16.98
C ILE A 32 -8.75 -7.59 -16.98
N PRO A 33 -9.17 -6.88 -18.05
CA PRO A 33 -9.13 -5.43 -18.08
C PRO A 33 -10.18 -4.84 -17.13
N PHE A 34 -10.01 -3.58 -16.75
CA PHE A 34 -11.06 -2.83 -16.07
C PHE A 34 -12.31 -2.73 -16.98
N PRO A 35 -13.53 -2.64 -16.43
CA PRO A 35 -14.74 -2.49 -17.22
C PRO A 35 -14.78 -1.19 -18.01
N ASP A 36 -15.26 -1.24 -19.26
CA ASP A 36 -15.30 -0.09 -20.19
C ASP A 36 -16.11 1.11 -19.68
N HIS A 37 -17.06 0.89 -18.78
CA HIS A 37 -17.90 1.95 -18.20
C HIS A 37 -17.27 2.64 -16.98
N TRP A 38 -16.05 2.26 -16.59
CA TRP A 38 -15.34 2.94 -15.51
C TRP A 38 -14.98 4.38 -15.88
N PRO A 39 -14.90 5.28 -14.89
CA PRO A 39 -14.39 6.62 -15.14
C PRO A 39 -12.93 6.56 -15.60
N VAL A 40 -12.55 7.50 -16.47
CA VAL A 40 -11.17 7.63 -16.99
C VAL A 40 -10.14 7.70 -15.84
N PHE A 41 -10.47 8.46 -14.80
CA PHE A 41 -9.68 8.55 -13.57
C PHE A 41 -10.49 7.94 -12.43
N ALA A 42 -10.10 6.74 -11.99
CA ALA A 42 -10.83 6.00 -10.98
C ALA A 42 -10.43 6.41 -9.55
N HIS A 43 -11.41 6.39 -8.65
CA HIS A 43 -11.20 6.65 -7.23
C HIS A 43 -10.41 5.50 -6.56
N LYS A 44 -9.62 5.80 -5.52
CA LYS A 44 -8.80 4.81 -4.80
C LYS A 44 -9.57 3.56 -4.36
N ASP A 45 -10.83 3.72 -3.93
CA ASP A 45 -11.63 2.62 -3.40
C ASP A 45 -12.09 1.68 -4.52
N LYS A 46 -12.34 2.23 -5.71
CA LYS A 46 -12.70 1.46 -6.91
C LYS A 46 -11.52 0.60 -7.37
N ILE A 47 -10.30 1.13 -7.29
CA ILE A 47 -9.07 0.39 -7.54
C ILE A 47 -8.85 -0.70 -6.48
N ALA A 48 -9.02 -0.36 -5.20
CA ALA A 48 -8.90 -1.32 -4.11
C ALA A 48 -9.86 -2.51 -4.27
N ASP A 49 -11.14 -2.24 -4.55
CA ASP A 49 -12.16 -3.26 -4.73
C ASP A 49 -11.87 -4.15 -5.96
N TRP A 50 -11.31 -3.58 -7.02
CA TRP A 50 -10.88 -4.35 -8.18
C TRP A 50 -9.72 -5.27 -7.88
N LEU A 51 -8.69 -4.82 -7.15
CA LEU A 51 -7.56 -5.66 -6.76
C LEU A 51 -8.00 -6.84 -5.89
N GLU A 52 -8.99 -6.62 -5.02
CA GLU A 52 -9.62 -7.67 -4.24
C GLU A 52 -10.40 -8.66 -5.11
N MET A 53 -11.20 -8.17 -6.06
CA MET A 53 -11.91 -9.01 -7.02
C MET A 53 -10.94 -9.82 -7.89
N TYR A 54 -9.92 -9.17 -8.45
CA TYR A 54 -8.91 -9.79 -9.31
C TYR A 54 -8.19 -10.92 -8.57
N THR A 55 -7.78 -10.67 -7.32
CA THR A 55 -7.16 -11.69 -6.46
C THR A 55 -8.05 -12.92 -6.31
N LYS A 56 -9.36 -12.71 -6.15
CA LYS A 56 -10.35 -13.78 -5.98
C LYS A 56 -10.60 -14.56 -7.27
N VAL A 57 -10.85 -13.88 -8.39
CA VAL A 57 -11.20 -14.51 -9.67
C VAL A 57 -10.02 -15.26 -10.27
N MET A 58 -8.81 -14.74 -10.08
CA MET A 58 -7.57 -15.39 -10.55
C MET A 58 -7.06 -16.47 -9.59
N GLU A 59 -7.78 -16.75 -8.49
CA GLU A 59 -7.41 -17.73 -7.46
C GLU A 59 -5.97 -17.56 -6.93
N LEU A 60 -5.54 -16.31 -6.75
CA LEU A 60 -4.18 -16.03 -6.31
C LEU A 60 -4.00 -16.43 -4.84
N ASN A 61 -2.89 -17.12 -4.55
CA ASN A 61 -2.49 -17.44 -3.19
C ASN A 61 -2.10 -16.15 -2.45
N PHE A 62 -3.01 -15.64 -1.63
CA PHE A 62 -2.84 -14.41 -0.88
C PHE A 62 -2.89 -14.68 0.62
N TRP A 63 -1.81 -14.37 1.33
CA TRP A 63 -1.80 -14.32 2.80
C TRP A 63 -1.88 -12.86 3.23
N SER A 64 -3.05 -12.47 3.73
CA SER A 64 -3.30 -11.18 4.38
C SER A 64 -2.73 -11.13 5.79
N SER A 65 -2.68 -9.92 6.36
CA SER A 65 -2.25 -9.67 7.75
C SER A 65 -0.95 -10.39 8.12
N THR A 66 -0.01 -10.43 7.17
CA THR A 66 1.24 -11.19 7.25
C THR A 66 2.42 -10.27 7.00
N ILE A 67 3.29 -10.11 8.00
CA ILE A 67 4.46 -9.22 7.91
C ILE A 67 5.71 -10.06 7.72
N CYS A 68 6.49 -9.78 6.66
CA CYS A 68 7.83 -10.33 6.51
C CYS A 68 8.77 -9.62 7.49
N ARG A 69 9.31 -10.35 8.46
CA ARG A 69 10.21 -9.81 9.48
C ARG A 69 11.68 -9.93 9.07
N ARG A 70 12.04 -11.03 8.40
CA ARG A 70 13.42 -11.32 8.01
C ARG A 70 13.46 -12.23 6.79
N ALA A 71 14.42 -12.02 5.91
CA ALA A 71 14.70 -12.90 4.78
C ALA A 71 16.22 -13.06 4.65
N GLU A 72 16.69 -14.30 4.55
CA GLU A 72 18.09 -14.65 4.39
C GLU A 72 18.24 -15.67 3.27
N TYR A 73 19.26 -15.50 2.44
CA TYR A 73 19.60 -16.48 1.42
C TYR A 73 20.62 -17.47 1.97
N ASP A 74 20.37 -18.75 1.78
CA ASP A 74 21.28 -19.83 2.13
C ASP A 74 21.93 -20.36 0.84
N GLU A 75 23.22 -20.07 0.69
CA GLU A 75 24.04 -20.49 -0.44
C GLU A 75 24.16 -22.02 -0.57
N ALA A 76 24.18 -22.75 0.56
CA ALA A 76 24.38 -24.20 0.55
C ALA A 76 23.13 -24.93 0.01
N SER A 77 21.94 -24.48 0.42
CA SER A 77 20.67 -25.04 -0.08
C SER A 77 20.12 -24.33 -1.32
N GLN A 78 20.79 -23.25 -1.76
CA GLN A 78 20.36 -22.35 -2.83
C GLN A 78 18.87 -21.99 -2.68
N SER A 79 18.51 -21.52 -1.48
CA SER A 79 17.13 -21.19 -1.14
C SER A 79 17.05 -20.06 -0.12
N TRP A 80 15.90 -19.41 -0.05
CA TRP A 80 15.64 -18.39 0.97
C TRP A 80 15.06 -19.03 2.23
N SER A 81 15.38 -18.46 3.38
CA SER A 81 14.67 -18.63 4.64
C SER A 81 13.98 -17.31 4.97
N VAL A 82 12.65 -17.29 4.87
CA VAL A 82 11.82 -16.09 5.08
C VAL A 82 10.97 -16.27 6.32
N THR A 83 11.26 -15.50 7.37
CA THR A 83 10.47 -15.46 8.59
C THR A 83 9.36 -14.43 8.43
N VAL A 84 8.12 -14.91 8.44
CA VAL A 84 6.92 -14.08 8.43
C VAL A 84 6.19 -14.21 9.77
N GLU A 85 5.46 -13.18 10.16
CA GLU A 85 4.52 -13.22 11.27
C GLU A 85 3.11 -13.25 10.69
N ARG A 86 2.34 -14.29 11.01
CA ARG A 86 0.99 -14.50 10.50
C ARG A 86 0.07 -14.86 11.65
N ALA A 87 -1.01 -14.09 11.83
CA ALA A 87 -1.93 -14.24 12.95
C ALA A 87 -1.21 -14.22 14.33
N GLY A 88 -0.16 -13.41 14.45
CA GLY A 88 0.66 -13.30 15.67
C GLY A 88 1.72 -14.39 15.85
N GLU A 89 1.72 -15.41 14.99
CA GLU A 89 2.65 -16.55 15.10
C GLU A 89 3.76 -16.48 14.04
N PRO A 90 5.02 -16.82 14.39
CA PRO A 90 6.11 -16.88 13.43
C PRO A 90 5.99 -18.13 12.54
N VAL A 91 6.15 -17.94 11.23
CA VAL A 91 6.19 -19.00 10.22
C VAL A 91 7.43 -18.82 9.36
N ILE A 92 8.17 -19.91 9.11
CA ILE A 92 9.34 -19.91 8.22
C ILE A 92 8.95 -20.50 6.87
N LEU A 93 9.09 -19.70 5.81
CA LEU A 93 8.91 -20.13 4.43
C LEU A 93 10.28 -20.39 3.79
N ARG A 94 10.37 -21.41 2.93
CA ARG A 94 11.62 -21.79 2.25
C ARG A 94 11.51 -21.75 0.72
N PRO A 95 11.25 -20.58 0.10
CA PRO A 95 11.11 -20.51 -1.35
C PRO A 95 12.48 -20.52 -2.05
N LYS A 96 12.49 -20.90 -3.33
CA LYS A 96 13.68 -20.78 -4.19
C LYS A 96 13.90 -19.37 -4.69
N GLN A 97 12.83 -18.65 -5.01
CA GLN A 97 12.88 -17.23 -5.41
C GLN A 97 12.10 -16.36 -4.43
N LEU A 98 12.59 -15.13 -4.25
CA LEU A 98 11.93 -14.09 -3.46
C LEU A 98 11.79 -12.83 -4.31
N VAL A 99 10.57 -12.32 -4.43
CA VAL A 99 10.27 -11.05 -5.12
C VAL A 99 9.80 -10.04 -4.08
N LEU A 100 10.43 -8.87 -4.05
CA LEU A 100 10.03 -7.77 -3.19
C LEU A 100 9.15 -6.80 -3.99
N ALA A 101 7.86 -6.74 -3.63
CA ALA A 101 6.87 -5.85 -4.22
C ALA A 101 6.29 -4.89 -3.15
N THR A 102 7.16 -4.26 -2.37
CA THR A 102 6.78 -3.51 -1.15
C THR A 102 6.37 -2.05 -1.39
N GLY A 103 6.34 -1.58 -2.65
CA GLY A 103 5.93 -0.21 -2.97
C GLY A 103 6.98 0.89 -2.66
N GLY A 104 8.18 0.51 -2.21
CA GLY A 104 9.35 1.41 -2.13
C GLY A 104 9.16 2.66 -1.26
N ALA A 105 9.48 3.82 -1.81
CA ALA A 105 9.64 5.11 -1.10
C ALA A 105 8.34 5.72 -0.51
N LEU A 106 7.18 5.13 -0.77
CA LEU A 106 5.89 5.73 -0.39
C LEU A 106 5.39 5.31 0.99
N SER A 107 5.95 4.25 1.58
CA SER A 107 5.50 3.72 2.88
C SER A 107 6.23 4.33 4.08
N SER A 108 7.37 5.00 3.85
CA SER A 108 8.22 5.56 4.91
C SER A 108 8.26 7.08 4.78
N PRO A 109 7.52 7.84 5.61
CA PRO A 109 7.49 9.30 5.52
C PRO A 109 8.87 9.89 5.82
N ARG A 110 9.29 10.86 5.01
CA ARG A 110 10.55 11.60 5.21
C ARG A 110 10.21 13.01 5.66
N THR A 111 10.06 13.19 6.96
CA THR A 111 9.77 14.50 7.56
C THR A 111 11.08 15.27 7.77
N PRO A 112 11.27 16.44 7.13
CA PRO A 112 12.45 17.27 7.38
C PRO A 112 12.35 17.95 8.74
N THR A 113 13.50 18.23 9.35
CA THR A 113 13.59 19.14 10.50
C THR A 113 13.47 20.58 10.01
N ILE A 114 12.46 21.30 10.48
CA ILE A 114 12.23 22.70 10.15
C ILE A 114 12.56 23.53 11.39
N SER A 115 13.44 24.53 11.24
CA SER A 115 13.82 25.40 12.35
C SER A 115 12.62 26.16 12.90
N GLY A 116 12.38 26.08 14.22
CA GLY A 116 11.27 26.76 14.89
C GLY A 116 9.93 26.02 14.80
N ALA A 117 9.86 24.86 14.16
CA ALA A 117 8.62 24.07 14.05
C ALA A 117 8.07 23.64 15.41
N GLU A 118 8.95 23.42 16.39
CA GLU A 118 8.59 23.08 17.76
C GLU A 118 7.84 24.20 18.50
N ASN A 119 7.98 25.45 18.04
CA ASN A 119 7.31 26.61 18.64
C ASN A 119 5.96 26.92 17.96
N PHE A 120 5.61 26.23 16.88
CA PHE A 120 4.36 26.44 16.18
C PHE A 120 3.19 25.77 16.91
N ALA A 121 2.25 26.58 17.41
CA ALA A 121 1.10 26.11 18.18
C ALA A 121 -0.01 25.44 17.32
N GLY A 122 0.10 25.51 16.00
CA GLY A 122 -0.84 24.87 15.08
C GLY A 122 -0.52 23.40 14.81
N VAL A 123 -1.37 22.75 14.02
CA VAL A 123 -1.20 21.33 13.65
C VAL A 123 -0.20 21.20 12.50
N GLN A 124 0.79 20.32 12.67
CA GLN A 124 1.77 19.95 11.65
C GLN A 124 1.75 18.43 11.44
N HIS A 125 1.80 17.97 10.20
CA HIS A 125 1.89 16.54 9.89
C HIS A 125 2.45 16.32 8.48
N HIS A 126 3.10 15.17 8.26
CA HIS A 126 3.51 14.71 6.93
C HIS A 126 2.27 14.29 6.10
N SER A 127 2.34 14.39 4.77
CA SER A 127 1.22 14.05 3.86
C SER A 127 0.68 12.62 4.02
N SER A 128 1.51 11.69 4.52
CA SER A 128 1.11 10.33 4.89
C SER A 128 0.05 10.26 5.99
N HIS A 129 -0.09 11.30 6.80
CA HIS A 129 -1.10 11.41 7.86
C HIS A 129 -2.30 12.26 7.44
N PHE A 130 -2.28 12.87 6.25
CA PHE A 130 -3.42 13.58 5.72
C PHE A 130 -4.48 12.58 5.26
N TYR A 131 -5.71 12.75 5.72
CA TYR A 131 -6.84 11.90 5.33
C TYR A 131 -7.89 12.65 4.50
N SER A 132 -8.35 13.81 4.96
CA SER A 132 -9.33 14.63 4.23
C SER A 132 -9.21 16.12 4.56
N GLY A 133 -9.78 16.96 3.69
CA GLY A 133 -9.81 18.42 3.86
C GLY A 133 -10.88 18.94 4.82
N GLU A 134 -11.84 18.11 5.23
CA GLU A 134 -13.06 18.56 5.94
C GLU A 134 -12.75 19.30 7.25
N GLY A 135 -11.80 18.79 8.03
CA GLY A 135 -11.36 19.39 9.30
C GLY A 135 -10.53 20.68 9.17
N TRP A 136 -10.28 21.13 7.94
CA TRP A 136 -9.50 22.32 7.61
C TRP A 136 -10.34 23.48 7.08
N THR A 137 -11.66 23.31 6.98
CA THR A 137 -12.59 24.35 6.52
C THR A 137 -12.41 25.65 7.32
N GLY A 138 -12.17 26.76 6.62
CA GLY A 138 -11.98 28.09 7.24
C GLY A 138 -10.66 28.30 7.96
N LYS A 139 -9.72 27.34 7.91
CA LYS A 139 -8.38 27.48 8.52
C LYS A 139 -7.39 28.09 7.53
N HIS A 140 -6.33 28.69 8.07
CA HIS A 140 -5.16 29.09 7.30
C HIS A 140 -4.18 27.91 7.22
N CYS A 141 -3.85 27.48 6.00
CA CYS A 141 -3.03 26.29 5.76
C CYS A 141 -1.85 26.62 4.85
N ILE A 142 -0.73 25.93 5.09
CA ILE A 142 0.45 25.91 4.23
C ILE A 142 0.72 24.43 3.93
N VAL A 143 0.96 24.09 2.66
CA VAL A 143 1.23 22.73 2.17
C VAL A 143 2.59 22.68 1.52
#